data_AF-A0AAV4A754-F1
#
_entry.id   AF-A0AAV4A754-F1
#
_cell.length_a   1.000
_cell.length_b   1.000
_cell.length_c   1.000
_cell.angle_alpha   90.00
_cell.angle_beta   90.00
_cell.angle_gamma   90.00
#
_symmetry.space_group_name_H-M   'P 1'
#
loop_
_entity.id
_entity.type
_entity.pdbx_description
1 polymer ?
#
loop_
_entity_poly.entity_id
_entity_poly.type
_entity_poly.pdbx_seq_one_letter_code
_entity_poly.pdbx_strand_id
1 'polypeptide(L)'
;MEAICVLALQLLLLYWLGKKRQYRRQKYWVHGIFKRRERYGEYHHLVDKILNDEEKCMSYLRMRPSTFRVLLEMVGPAIEKRTTNFRRPLSQRECLVITLRYLAAGENPPSLSFHFCSGVTTIREIVSETCKAIWRILQPKVMPKPDELKWKKIASDFYERFQFPLCLGAIDGKHTYKKAQQSWIQIL
;
A
#
# COMPACT_ATOMS: atom_id res chain seq x y z
N MET A 1 24.61 -36.05 19.65
CA MET A 1 24.59 -35.01 18.59
C MET A 1 23.26 -34.26 18.54
N GLU A 2 22.12 -34.91 18.71
CA GLU A 2 20.80 -34.24 18.65
C GLU A 2 20.59 -33.12 19.67
N ALA A 3 21.05 -33.31 20.92
CA ALA A 3 20.94 -32.30 21.98
C ALA A 3 21.68 -30.98 21.66
N ILE A 4 22.79 -31.05 20.92
CA ILE A 4 23.57 -29.87 20.54
C ILE A 4 22.83 -29.06 19.47
N CYS A 5 22.18 -29.73 18.52
CA CYS A 5 21.36 -29.07 17.49
C CYS A 5 20.14 -28.35 18.09
N VAL A 6 19.46 -28.96 19.07
CA VAL A 6 18.29 -28.34 19.72
C VAL A 6 18.68 -27.08 20.49
N LEU A 7 19.80 -27.12 21.23
CA LEU A 7 20.31 -25.95 21.96
C LEU A 7 20.77 -24.83 21.01
N ALA A 8 21.42 -25.18 19.89
CA ALA A 8 21.83 -24.22 18.88
C ALA A 8 20.64 -23.51 18.22
N LEU A 9 19.56 -24.25 17.91
CA LEU A 9 18.33 -23.69 17.36
C LEU A 9 17.58 -22.81 18.37
N GLN A 10 17.54 -23.20 19.65
CA GLN A 10 16.95 -22.38 20.71
C GLN A 10 17.73 -21.08 20.94
N LEU A 11 19.06 -21.12 20.93
CA LEU A 11 19.91 -19.93 21.04
C LEU A 11 19.75 -19.01 19.83
N LEU A 12 19.65 -19.56 18.61
CA LEU A 12 19.36 -18.80 17.40
C LEU A 12 17.97 -18.16 17.45
N LEU A 13 16.94 -18.89 17.91
CA LEU A 13 15.59 -18.37 18.07
C LEU A 13 15.57 -17.22 19.10
N LEU A 14 16.23 -17.38 20.24
CA LEU A 14 16.36 -16.34 21.27
C LEU A 14 17.13 -15.12 20.76
N TYR A 15 18.19 -15.32 19.99
CA TYR A 15 18.94 -14.24 19.33
C TYR A 15 18.06 -13.50 18.30
N TRP A 16 17.26 -14.23 17.53
CA TRP A 16 16.35 -13.65 16.53
C TRP A 16 15.18 -12.90 17.18
N LEU A 17 14.59 -13.45 18.24
CA LEU A 17 13.58 -12.81 19.08
C LEU A 17 14.15 -11.59 19.85
N GLY A 18 15.44 -11.63 20.18
CA GLY A 18 16.18 -10.58 20.87
C GLY A 18 16.53 -9.37 19.99
N LYS A 19 16.46 -9.48 18.66
CA LYS A 19 16.54 -8.33 17.72
C LYS A 19 15.25 -7.49 17.79
N LYS A 20 14.99 -6.88 18.95
CA LYS A 20 14.12 -5.70 19.01
C LYS A 20 14.79 -4.62 18.16
N ARG A 21 14.15 -4.26 17.05
CA ARG A 21 14.56 -3.10 16.22
C ARG A 21 14.69 -1.90 17.18
N GLN A 22 15.90 -1.42 17.42
CA GLN A 22 16.10 -0.19 18.19
C GLN A 22 15.46 0.96 17.42
N TYR A 23 14.27 1.36 17.82
CA TYR A 23 13.62 2.54 17.28
C TYR A 23 14.46 3.75 17.72
N ARG A 24 15.07 4.45 16.75
CA ARG A 24 15.76 5.71 17.02
C ARG A 24 14.74 6.66 17.68
N ARG A 25 15.09 7.19 18.85
CA ARG A 25 14.27 8.20 19.53
C ARG A 25 13.99 9.35 18.56
N GLN A 26 12.72 9.68 18.38
CA GLN A 26 12.28 10.69 17.44
C GLN A 26 12.75 12.07 17.93
N LYS A 27 13.67 12.72 17.18
CA LYS A 27 14.19 14.05 17.54
C LYS A 27 13.13 15.16 17.47
N TYR A 28 12.14 15.01 16.58
CA TYR A 28 11.11 16.02 16.32
C TYR A 28 9.76 15.35 16.14
N TRP A 29 8.72 15.86 16.81
CA TRP A 29 7.35 15.40 16.60
C TRP A 29 6.89 15.60 15.15
N VAL A 30 7.19 16.78 14.57
CA VAL A 30 7.11 17.07 13.13
C VAL A 30 8.38 17.79 12.72
N HIS A 31 9.04 17.29 11.68
CA HIS A 31 10.24 17.93 11.14
C HIS A 31 9.92 19.33 10.60
N GLY A 32 10.83 20.30 10.76
CA GLY A 32 10.59 21.71 10.40
C GLY A 32 10.10 21.91 8.96
N ILE A 33 10.66 21.13 8.02
CA ILE A 33 10.29 21.11 6.59
C ILE A 33 8.79 20.83 6.39
N PHE A 34 8.19 19.98 7.25
CA PHE A 34 6.80 19.55 7.12
C PHE A 34 5.81 20.38 7.94
N LYS A 35 6.28 21.39 8.70
CA LYS A 35 5.39 22.27 9.48
C LYS A 35 4.39 23.03 8.59
N ARG A 36 4.77 23.33 7.35
CA ARG A 36 3.97 24.11 6.39
C ARG A 36 3.26 23.22 5.35
N ARG A 37 2.71 22.08 5.78
CA ARG A 37 1.98 21.14 4.90
C ARG A 37 0.86 21.81 4.11
N GLU A 38 0.07 22.68 4.75
CA GLU A 38 -1.06 23.35 4.09
C GLU A 38 -0.61 24.29 2.95
N ARG A 39 0.64 24.75 2.97
CA ARG A 39 1.20 25.63 1.95
C ARG A 39 1.97 24.90 0.85
N TYR A 40 2.73 23.87 1.21
CA TYR A 40 3.68 23.20 0.30
C TYR A 40 3.33 21.75 -0.04
N GLY A 41 2.35 21.15 0.64
CA GLY A 41 1.92 19.79 0.34
C GLY A 41 1.11 19.77 -0.94
N GLU A 42 1.42 18.83 -1.84
CA GLU A 42 0.76 18.66 -3.15
C GLU A 42 -0.76 18.59 -3.05
N TYR A 43 -1.27 17.98 -1.96
CA TYR A 43 -2.70 17.88 -1.70
C TYR A 43 -3.42 19.24 -1.75
N HIS A 44 -2.82 20.28 -1.19
CA HIS A 44 -3.51 21.56 -1.00
C HIS A 44 -3.50 22.46 -2.24
N HIS A 45 -2.56 22.28 -3.18
CA HIS A 45 -2.43 23.17 -4.33
C HIS A 45 -2.57 22.48 -5.71
N LEU A 46 -2.43 21.15 -5.77
CA LEU A 46 -2.41 20.40 -7.02
C LEU A 46 -3.56 19.40 -7.14
N VAL A 47 -3.93 18.71 -6.06
CA VAL A 47 -4.89 17.60 -6.13
C VAL A 47 -6.28 18.02 -6.61
N ASP A 48 -6.78 19.20 -6.20
CA ASP A 48 -8.07 19.70 -6.72
C ASP A 48 -8.01 19.97 -8.23
N LYS A 49 -6.89 20.51 -8.73
CA LYS A 49 -6.70 20.74 -10.18
C LYS A 49 -6.65 19.41 -10.94
N ILE A 50 -5.95 18.42 -10.38
CA ILE A 50 -5.87 17.07 -10.94
C ILE A 50 -7.24 16.40 -10.98
N LEU A 51 -8.03 16.50 -9.91
CA LEU A 51 -9.34 15.83 -9.84
C LEU A 51 -10.40 16.50 -10.73
N ASN A 52 -10.19 17.75 -11.15
CA ASN A 52 -11.06 18.45 -12.10
C ASN A 52 -10.70 18.20 -13.57
N ASP A 53 -9.55 17.57 -13.85
CA ASP A 53 -9.10 17.22 -15.19
C ASP A 53 -9.06 15.69 -15.33
N GLU A 54 -9.87 15.14 -16.24
CA GLU A 54 -9.99 13.69 -16.36
C GLU A 54 -8.68 13.01 -16.81
N GLU A 55 -7.93 13.63 -17.71
CA GLU A 55 -6.67 13.09 -18.23
C GLU A 55 -5.57 13.14 -17.15
N LYS A 56 -5.50 14.25 -16.41
CA LYS A 56 -4.56 14.36 -15.29
C LYS A 56 -4.93 13.46 -14.13
N CYS A 57 -6.21 13.28 -13.84
CA CYS A 57 -6.68 12.31 -12.85
C CYS A 57 -6.29 10.88 -13.25
N MET A 58 -6.50 10.51 -14.52
CA MET A 58 -6.16 9.18 -15.01
C MET A 58 -4.64 8.94 -15.00
N SER A 59 -3.83 9.92 -15.38
CA SER A 59 -2.37 9.78 -15.31
C SER A 59 -1.84 9.76 -13.88
N TYR A 60 -2.41 10.55 -12.96
CA TYR A 60 -1.91 10.68 -11.59
C TYR A 60 -2.41 9.57 -10.65
N LEU A 61 -3.69 9.18 -10.75
CA LEU A 61 -4.35 8.19 -9.87
C LEU A 61 -4.70 6.87 -10.57
N ARG A 62 -4.53 6.75 -11.90
CA ARG A 62 -4.97 5.58 -12.71
C ARG A 62 -6.46 5.30 -12.60
N MET A 63 -7.26 6.35 -12.35
CA MET A 63 -8.72 6.26 -12.31
C MET A 63 -9.38 7.58 -12.73
N ARG A 64 -10.64 7.50 -13.13
CA ARG A 64 -11.46 8.68 -13.45
C ARG A 64 -11.89 9.42 -12.17
N PRO A 65 -12.16 10.74 -12.24
CA PRO A 65 -12.66 11.51 -11.10
C PRO A 65 -13.98 10.99 -10.52
N SER A 66 -14.87 10.46 -11.36
CA SER A 66 -16.13 9.83 -10.94
C SER A 66 -15.88 8.57 -10.12
N THR A 67 -15.00 7.68 -10.58
CA THR A 67 -14.58 6.47 -9.85
C THR A 67 -13.93 6.83 -8.53
N PHE A 68 -13.08 7.86 -8.49
CA PHE A 68 -12.48 8.36 -7.26
C PHE A 68 -13.53 8.79 -6.23
N ARG A 69 -14.54 9.55 -6.65
CA ARG A 69 -15.64 10.00 -5.75
C ARG A 69 -16.41 8.81 -5.18
N VAL A 70 -16.81 7.86 -6.02
CA VAL A 70 -17.51 6.63 -5.59
C VAL A 70 -16.66 5.82 -4.61
N LEU A 71 -15.36 5.69 -4.89
CA LEU A 71 -14.44 5.00 -3.98
C LEU A 71 -14.30 5.72 -2.63
N LEU A 72 -14.23 7.06 -2.67
CA LEU A 72 -14.15 7.88 -1.46
C LEU A 72 -15.42 7.79 -0.61
N GLU A 73 -16.60 7.77 -1.22
CA GLU A 73 -17.86 7.59 -0.49
C GLU A 73 -17.94 6.22 0.19
N MET A 74 -17.47 5.16 -0.48
CA MET A 74 -17.46 3.81 0.10
C MET A 74 -16.42 3.64 1.22
N VAL A 75 -15.20 4.13 1.01
CA VAL A 75 -14.06 3.83 1.89
C VAL A 75 -13.83 4.93 2.93
N GLY A 76 -14.23 6.17 2.63
CA GLY A 76 -14.06 7.36 3.47
C GLY A 76 -14.41 7.12 4.94
N PRO A 77 -15.64 6.65 5.25
CA PRO A 77 -16.05 6.42 6.64
C PRO A 77 -15.14 5.46 7.42
N ALA A 78 -14.45 4.54 6.73
CA ALA A 78 -13.53 3.59 7.36
C ALA A 78 -12.11 4.13 7.56
N ILE A 79 -11.73 5.20 6.87
CA ILE A 79 -10.39 5.81 6.91
C ILE A 79 -10.40 7.19 7.58
N GLU A 80 -11.57 7.70 7.96
CA GLU A 80 -11.72 8.95 8.67
C GLU A 80 -11.02 8.89 10.04
N LYS A 81 -10.16 9.87 10.27
CA LYS A 81 -9.38 9.97 11.51
C LYS A 81 -10.06 10.95 12.47
N ARG A 82 -10.14 10.55 13.74
CA ARG A 82 -10.71 11.39 14.80
C ARG A 82 -9.90 12.67 14.95
N THR A 83 -10.59 13.81 14.94
CA THR A 83 -9.99 15.10 15.28
C THR A 83 -9.69 15.12 16.78
N THR A 84 -8.47 15.51 17.13
CA THR A 84 -8.02 15.66 18.52
C THR A 84 -7.34 17.03 18.68
N ASN A 85 -7.17 17.48 19.93
CA ASN A 85 -6.54 18.78 20.24
C ASN A 85 -5.04 18.84 19.91
N PHE A 86 -4.40 17.72 19.54
CA PHE A 86 -2.96 17.67 19.32
C PHE A 86 -2.56 18.14 17.92
N ARG A 87 -3.13 17.51 16.88
CA ARG A 87 -2.77 17.80 15.49
C ARG A 87 -3.99 17.56 14.59
N ARG A 88 -4.20 18.46 13.65
CA ARG A 88 -5.18 18.29 12.58
C ARG A 88 -4.87 17.00 11.78
N PRO A 89 -5.75 15.99 11.82
CA PRO A 89 -5.53 14.77 11.07
C PRO A 89 -5.56 15.03 9.56
N LEU A 90 -5.00 14.09 8.80
CA LEU A 90 -5.16 14.07 7.34
C LEU A 90 -6.61 13.71 7.03
N SER A 91 -7.22 14.42 6.09
CA SER A 91 -8.60 14.15 5.69
C SER A 91 -8.72 12.78 5.02
N GLN A 92 -9.91 12.18 5.05
CA GLN A 92 -10.17 10.90 4.35
C GLN A 92 -9.82 10.99 2.85
N ARG A 93 -10.10 12.14 2.21
CA ARG A 93 -9.78 12.41 0.81
C ARG A 93 -8.27 12.44 0.58
N GLU A 94 -7.53 13.10 1.45
CA GLU A 94 -6.06 13.15 1.40
C GLU A 94 -5.42 11.78 1.63
N CYS A 95 -5.88 11.02 2.63
CA CYS A 95 -5.44 9.66 2.89
C CYS A 95 -5.65 8.75 1.67
N LEU A 96 -6.80 8.86 1.00
CA LEU A 96 -7.10 8.10 -0.20
C LEU A 96 -6.19 8.49 -1.36
N VAL A 97 -5.97 9.79 -1.60
CA VAL A 97 -5.08 10.27 -2.67
C VAL A 97 -3.64 9.79 -2.47
N ILE A 98 -3.11 9.88 -1.25
CA ILE A 98 -1.77 9.39 -0.91
C ILE A 98 -1.65 7.88 -1.23
N THR A 99 -2.66 7.11 -0.82
CA THR A 99 -2.67 5.65 -1.02
C THR A 99 -2.78 5.29 -2.50
N LEU A 100 -3.65 5.97 -3.24
CA LEU A 100 -3.80 5.74 -4.67
C LEU A 100 -2.54 6.14 -5.43
N ARG A 101 -1.90 7.26 -5.08
CA ARG A 101 -0.62 7.66 -5.68
C ARG A 101 0.45 6.60 -5.46
N TYR A 102 0.55 6.05 -4.24
CA TYR A 102 1.42 4.92 -3.92
C TYR A 102 1.16 3.70 -4.81
N LEU A 103 -0.11 3.32 -5.00
CA LEU A 103 -0.51 2.16 -5.80
C LEU A 103 -0.33 2.37 -7.30
N ALA A 104 -0.68 3.56 -7.81
CA ALA A 104 -0.70 3.91 -9.22
C ALA A 104 0.70 4.12 -9.81
N ALA A 105 1.58 4.82 -9.09
CA ALA A 105 2.92 5.16 -9.55
C ALA A 105 4.01 4.23 -8.97
N GLY A 106 3.68 3.41 -7.96
CA GLY A 106 4.67 2.57 -7.27
C GLY A 106 5.69 3.38 -6.47
N GLU A 107 5.35 4.61 -6.08
CA GLU A 107 6.25 5.48 -5.33
C GLU A 107 6.62 4.89 -3.97
N ASN A 108 7.84 5.19 -3.50
CA ASN A 108 8.24 4.79 -2.17
C ASN A 108 7.76 5.80 -1.10
N PRO A 109 7.55 5.38 0.16
CA PRO A 109 7.07 6.26 1.22
C PRO A 109 7.96 7.50 1.51
N PRO A 110 9.31 7.44 1.38
CA PRO A 110 10.15 8.63 1.46
C PRO A 110 9.82 9.71 0.41
N SER A 111 9.56 9.33 -0.85
CA SER A 111 9.16 10.29 -1.90
C SER A 111 7.85 10.97 -1.53
N LEU A 112 6.83 10.17 -1.21
CA LEU A 112 5.51 10.64 -0.78
C LEU A 112 5.57 11.54 0.46
N SER A 113 6.53 11.31 1.35
CA SER A 113 6.76 12.15 2.53
C SER A 113 7.08 13.60 2.14
N PHE A 114 7.88 13.81 1.10
CA PHE A 114 8.18 15.14 0.57
C PHE A 114 6.99 15.72 -0.20
N HIS A 115 6.38 14.97 -1.11
CA HIS A 115 5.22 15.41 -1.90
C HIS A 115 4.06 15.90 -1.01
N PHE A 116 3.71 15.13 0.02
CA PHE A 116 2.57 15.42 0.90
C PHE A 116 2.97 16.09 2.22
N CYS A 117 4.23 16.51 2.35
CA CYS A 117 4.77 17.16 3.55
C CYS A 117 4.34 16.45 4.85
N SER A 118 4.48 15.13 4.88
CA SER A 118 3.98 14.27 5.94
C SER A 118 5.04 13.23 6.32
N GLY A 119 5.12 12.85 7.60
CA GLY A 119 6.17 11.94 8.06
C GLY A 119 6.12 10.57 7.37
N VAL A 120 7.28 9.98 7.08
CA VAL A 120 7.39 8.67 6.40
C VAL A 120 6.60 7.57 7.14
N THR A 121 6.63 7.56 8.48
CA THR A 121 5.83 6.65 9.31
C THR A 121 4.34 6.86 9.10
N THR A 122 3.89 8.11 9.15
CA THR A 122 2.49 8.48 8.91
C THR A 122 2.02 8.04 7.51
N ILE A 123 2.84 8.25 6.47
CA ILE A 123 2.53 7.80 5.10
C ILE A 123 2.37 6.27 5.06
N ARG A 124 3.30 5.51 5.67
CA ARG A 124 3.23 4.04 5.71
C ARG A 124 1.98 3.54 6.42
N GLU A 125 1.64 4.15 7.54
CA GLU A 125 0.43 3.81 8.31
C GLU A 125 -0.82 4.07 7.48
N ILE A 126 -0.92 5.24 6.84
CA ILE A 126 -2.06 5.60 5.99
C ILE A 126 -2.21 4.64 4.82
N VAL A 127 -1.12 4.33 4.11
CA VAL A 127 -1.16 3.39 2.99
C VAL A 127 -1.64 2.03 3.47
N SER A 128 -1.12 1.54 4.61
CA SER A 128 -1.52 0.25 5.19
C SER A 128 -2.99 0.22 5.61
N GLU A 129 -3.43 1.22 6.39
CA GLU A 129 -4.80 1.36 6.89
C GLU A 129 -5.80 1.48 5.74
N THR A 130 -5.50 2.34 4.77
CA THR A 130 -6.37 2.59 3.62
C THR A 130 -6.45 1.37 2.72
N CYS A 131 -5.34 0.69 2.43
CA CYS A 131 -5.36 -0.57 1.66
C CYS A 131 -6.20 -1.65 2.36
N LYS A 132 -6.10 -1.78 3.69
CA LYS A 132 -6.95 -2.71 4.46
C LYS A 132 -8.43 -2.34 4.37
N ALA A 133 -8.75 -1.05 4.47
CA ALA A 133 -10.12 -0.56 4.34
C ALA A 133 -10.69 -0.83 2.95
N ILE A 134 -9.93 -0.49 1.89
CA ILE A 134 -10.25 -0.78 0.49
C ILE A 134 -10.53 -2.28 0.31
N TRP A 135 -9.61 -3.15 0.77
CA TRP A 135 -9.77 -4.59 0.65
C TRP A 135 -11.03 -5.07 1.35
N ARG A 136 -11.22 -4.71 2.63
CA ARG A 136 -12.38 -5.13 3.42
C ARG A 136 -13.72 -4.74 2.78
N ILE A 137 -13.80 -3.56 2.18
CA ILE A 137 -15.05 -3.00 1.64
C ILE A 137 -15.31 -3.47 0.21
N LEU A 138 -14.28 -3.52 -0.63
CA LEU A 138 -14.44 -3.83 -2.05
C LEU A 138 -14.35 -5.33 -2.33
N GLN A 139 -13.50 -6.10 -1.63
CA GLN A 139 -13.27 -7.51 -1.97
C GLN A 139 -14.58 -8.30 -2.07
N PRO A 140 -15.56 -8.17 -1.14
CA PRO A 140 -16.82 -8.90 -1.26
C PRO A 140 -17.66 -8.50 -2.49
N LYS A 141 -17.53 -7.24 -2.95
CA LYS A 141 -18.30 -6.67 -4.07
C LYS A 141 -17.68 -6.99 -5.42
N VAL A 142 -16.35 -6.91 -5.54
CA VAL A 142 -15.63 -7.02 -6.82
C VAL A 142 -14.94 -8.36 -7.03
N MET A 143 -14.66 -9.09 -5.95
CA MET A 143 -14.05 -10.42 -5.99
C MET A 143 -14.78 -11.38 -5.04
N PRO A 144 -16.09 -11.61 -5.24
CA PRO A 144 -16.84 -12.60 -4.47
C PRO A 144 -16.27 -13.99 -4.71
N LYS A 145 -16.42 -14.90 -3.74
CA LYS A 145 -15.96 -16.28 -3.88
C LYS A 145 -16.63 -16.91 -5.13
N PRO A 146 -15.87 -17.28 -6.16
CA PRO A 146 -16.44 -17.94 -7.33
C PRO A 146 -16.92 -19.35 -6.97
N ASP A 147 -17.99 -19.76 -7.62
CA ASP A 147 -18.50 -21.14 -7.61
C ASP A 147 -17.72 -22.01 -8.61
N GLU A 148 -17.85 -23.34 -8.49
CA GLU A 148 -17.17 -24.30 -9.37
C GLU A 148 -17.49 -24.06 -10.85
N LEU A 149 -18.73 -23.67 -11.14
CA LEU A 149 -19.20 -23.43 -12.50
C LEU A 149 -18.53 -22.20 -13.13
N LYS A 150 -18.35 -21.12 -12.36
CA LYS A 150 -17.55 -19.95 -12.76
C LYS A 150 -16.10 -20.31 -12.97
N TRP A 151 -15.50 -21.15 -12.13
CA TRP A 151 -14.12 -21.60 -12.34
C TRP A 151 -13.94 -22.37 -13.64
N LYS A 152 -14.83 -23.34 -13.91
CA LYS A 152 -14.82 -24.10 -15.18
C LYS A 152 -14.99 -23.18 -16.38
N LYS A 153 -15.89 -22.19 -16.28
CA LYS A 153 -16.09 -21.20 -17.32
C LYS A 153 -14.83 -20.36 -17.57
N ILE A 154 -14.21 -19.83 -16.53
CA ILE A 154 -12.98 -19.03 -16.67
C ILE A 154 -11.87 -19.86 -17.32
N ALA A 155 -11.69 -21.12 -16.90
CA ALA A 155 -10.69 -22.01 -17.50
C ALA A 155 -10.96 -22.28 -18.99
N SER A 156 -12.23 -22.46 -19.39
CA SER A 156 -12.61 -22.60 -20.80
C SER A 156 -12.31 -21.33 -21.58
N ASP A 157 -12.73 -20.16 -21.07
CA ASP A 157 -12.54 -18.87 -21.72
C ASP A 157 -11.06 -18.56 -21.97
N PHE A 158 -10.18 -18.89 -21.01
CA PHE A 158 -8.73 -18.75 -21.17
C PHE A 158 -8.14 -19.73 -22.19
N TYR A 159 -8.63 -20.97 -22.21
CA TYR A 159 -8.18 -21.96 -23.18
C TYR A 159 -8.58 -21.57 -24.61
N GLU A 160 -9.84 -21.17 -24.82
CA GLU A 160 -10.34 -20.75 -26.14
C GLU A 160 -9.56 -19.55 -26.69
N ARG A 161 -9.27 -18.55 -25.84
CA ARG A 161 -8.63 -17.31 -26.27
C ARG A 161 -7.11 -17.39 -26.37
N PHE A 162 -6.48 -18.12 -25.46
CA PHE A 162 -5.03 -18.09 -25.25
C PHE A 162 -4.37 -19.46 -25.28
N GLN A 163 -5.13 -20.54 -25.49
CA GLN A 163 -4.66 -21.92 -25.43
C GLN A 163 -3.96 -22.26 -24.10
N PHE A 164 -4.37 -21.59 -23.02
CA PHE A 164 -3.80 -21.79 -21.68
C PHE A 164 -4.72 -22.68 -20.83
N PRO A 165 -4.40 -23.98 -20.67
CA PRO A 165 -5.26 -24.89 -19.92
C PRO A 165 -5.26 -24.57 -18.43
N LEU A 166 -6.39 -24.79 -17.76
CA LEU A 166 -6.55 -24.63 -16.30
C LEU A 166 -6.20 -23.23 -15.75
N CYS A 167 -6.23 -22.18 -16.59
CA CYS A 167 -6.05 -20.82 -16.12
C CYS A 167 -7.31 -20.33 -15.41
N LEU A 168 -7.17 -19.95 -14.15
CA LEU A 168 -8.28 -19.45 -13.34
C LEU A 168 -8.28 -17.91 -13.22
N GLY A 169 -7.33 -17.24 -13.88
CA GLY A 169 -7.20 -15.79 -13.86
C GLY A 169 -5.77 -15.35 -14.16
N ALA A 170 -5.65 -14.09 -14.57
CA ALA A 170 -4.36 -13.44 -14.79
C ALA A 170 -4.27 -12.20 -13.89
N ILE A 171 -3.11 -12.02 -13.25
CA ILE A 171 -2.79 -10.80 -12.50
C ILE A 171 -1.66 -10.12 -13.26
N ASP A 172 -1.89 -8.88 -13.69
CA ASP A 172 -0.85 -8.09 -14.35
C ASP A 172 0.31 -7.80 -13.38
N GLY A 173 1.53 -7.85 -13.93
CA GLY A 173 2.75 -7.87 -13.14
C GLY A 173 3.02 -6.56 -12.40
N LYS A 174 3.31 -6.65 -11.10
CA LYS A 174 4.00 -5.58 -10.37
C LYS A 174 5.51 -5.77 -10.53
N HIS A 175 6.23 -4.74 -10.97
CA HIS A 175 7.69 -4.73 -10.94
C HIS A 175 8.18 -4.71 -9.48
N THR A 176 8.42 -5.88 -8.89
CA THR A 176 8.98 -6.00 -7.55
C THR A 176 10.47 -6.25 -7.65
N TYR A 177 11.29 -5.29 -7.20
CA TYR A 177 12.70 -5.55 -6.91
C TYR A 177 12.79 -6.55 -5.74
N LYS A 178 12.89 -7.83 -6.06
CA LYS A 178 13.35 -8.83 -5.09
C LYS A 178 14.86 -8.67 -4.97
N LYS A 179 15.34 -8.20 -3.82
CA LYS A 179 16.77 -8.26 -3.51
C LYS A 179 17.14 -9.74 -3.43
N ALA A 180 17.96 -10.22 -4.35
CA ALA A 180 18.45 -11.59 -4.31
C ALA A 180 19.13 -11.82 -2.95
N GLN A 181 18.72 -12.87 -2.24
CA GLN A 181 19.39 -13.31 -1.03
C GLN A 181 20.70 -13.95 -1.49
N GLN A 182 21.83 -13.25 -1.34
CA GLN A 182 23.15 -13.81 -1.63
C GLN A 182 23.41 -14.95 -0.64
N SER A 183 23.11 -16.18 -1.04
CA SER A 183 23.67 -17.37 -0.43
C SER A 183 25.14 -17.45 -0.82
N TRP A 184 26.02 -17.14 0.13
CA TRP A 184 27.45 -17.41 0.02
C TRP A 184 27.65 -18.93 0.08
N ILE A 185 27.62 -19.60 -1.07
CA ILE A 185 28.28 -20.90 -1.21
C ILE A 185 29.74 -20.58 -1.52
N GLN A 186 30.59 -20.59 -0.50
CA GLN A 186 32.01 -20.75 -0.74
C GLN A 186 32.24 -22.23 -1.08
N ILE A 187 32.47 -22.51 -2.35
CA ILE A 187 33.29 -23.65 -2.74
C ILE A 187 34.73 -23.16 -2.61
N LEU A 188 35.42 -23.63 -1.58
CA LEU A 188 36.79 -24.13 -1.58
C LEU A 188 36.99 -24.89 -0.27
#